data_AF-A0A523C8Y1-F1
#
_entry.id   AF-A0A523C8Y1-F1
#
_cell.length_a   1.000
_cell.length_b   1.000
_cell.length_c   1.000
_cell.angle_alpha   90.00
_cell.angle_beta   90.00
_cell.angle_gamma   90.00
#
_symmetry.space_group_name_H-M   'P 1'
#
loop_
_entity.id
_entity.type
_entity.pdbx_description
1 polymer ?
#
loop_
_entity_poly.entity_id
_entity_poly.type
_entity_poly.pdbx_seq_one_letter_code
_entity_poly.pdbx_strand_id
1 'polypeptide(L)'
;MQQYLYILSNPSMPGLIKIGKTTTSPNQRMSELHSTGVPTAFALELSVEVDDCHVSEQAAHSTLSKFRVANNREFFRISVAEALKAIIPVIGRYKIHEVQSSHGIESIERELNNKRLQAERLAEARRAEIKRLELEQQQASEKRKNELEMAIAAEHQKLNQLGPSPIKKDLPFIGTALCFAYMPLPLGWIVWINTLNIFHSKHETAGLVCIILLIAGYIAEKIDKGHEAEFDRLNRPFIPIKNRIFELESELGKL
;
A
#
# COMPACT_ATOMS: atom_id res chain seq x y z
N MET A 1 25.47 34.89 -3.38
CA MET A 1 25.68 36.20 -2.74
C MET A 1 24.91 36.18 -1.43
N GLN A 2 25.45 36.74 -0.35
CA GLN A 2 24.77 36.74 0.94
C GLN A 2 23.62 37.76 0.90
N GLN A 3 22.44 37.35 1.35
CA GLN A 3 21.25 38.19 1.38
C GLN A 3 20.71 38.23 2.80
N TYR A 4 20.24 39.39 3.23
CA TYR A 4 19.89 39.64 4.62
C TYR A 4 18.47 40.18 4.74
N LEU A 5 17.77 39.71 5.76
CA LEU A 5 16.58 40.34 6.32
C LEU A 5 16.98 40.96 7.67
N TYR A 6 16.59 42.21 7.92
CA TYR A 6 16.93 42.91 9.14
C TYR A 6 15.72 43.57 9.80
N ILE A 7 15.83 43.74 11.11
CA ILE A 7 14.91 44.49 11.96
C ILE A 7 15.68 45.68 12.54
N LEU A 8 15.15 46.88 12.34
CA LEU A 8 15.70 48.12 12.86
C LEU A 8 14.73 48.77 13.84
N SER A 9 15.28 49.40 14.87
CA SER A 9 14.56 50.33 15.73
C SER A 9 15.09 51.74 15.56
N ASN A 10 14.36 52.72 16.08
CA ASN A 10 14.80 54.11 16.07
C ASN A 10 14.38 54.79 17.39
N PRO A 11 15.33 55.42 18.13
CA PRO A 11 15.01 56.07 19.41
C PRO A 11 13.94 57.17 19.30
N SER A 12 13.85 57.85 18.17
CA SER A 12 12.81 58.86 17.91
C SER A 12 11.46 58.28 17.48
N MET A 13 11.36 56.95 17.30
CA MET A 13 10.14 56.25 16.94
C MET A 13 9.90 55.05 17.89
N PRO A 14 9.68 55.30 19.20
CA PRO A 14 9.53 54.23 20.18
C PRO A 14 8.31 53.34 19.89
N GLY A 15 8.50 52.03 20.06
CA GLY A 15 7.47 51.02 19.80
C GLY A 15 7.20 50.74 18.31
N LEU A 16 8.01 51.31 17.40
CA LEU A 16 7.98 51.00 15.98
C LEU A 16 9.27 50.31 15.57
N ILE A 17 9.13 49.26 14.77
CA ILE A 17 10.25 48.59 14.11
C ILE A 17 10.13 48.74 12.60
N LYS A 18 11.26 48.78 11.91
CA LYS A 18 11.35 48.67 10.46
C LYS A 18 11.88 47.30 10.09
N ILE A 19 11.22 46.63 9.16
CA ILE A 19 11.69 45.36 8.61
C ILE A 19 12.04 45.60 7.15
N GLY A 20 13.28 45.30 6.78
CA GLY A 20 13.73 45.46 5.41
C GLY A 20 14.75 44.40 5.03
N LYS A 21 15.13 44.43 3.76
CA LYS A 21 16.14 43.52 3.19
C LYS A 21 17.34 44.25 2.63
N THR A 22 18.42 43.51 2.43
CA THR A 22 19.58 43.95 1.64
C THR A 22 20.30 42.76 1.01
N THR A 23 20.94 42.98 -0.13
CA THR A 23 21.89 42.06 -0.76
C THR A 23 23.35 42.47 -0.50
N THR A 24 23.56 43.59 0.19
CA THR A 24 24.84 44.07 0.71
C THR A 24 24.90 43.87 2.23
N SER A 25 25.85 44.47 2.95
CA SER A 25 25.87 44.36 4.40
C SER A 25 24.73 45.17 5.07
N PRO A 26 24.10 44.66 6.15
CA PRO A 26 23.10 45.41 6.91
C PRO A 26 23.62 46.76 7.42
N ASN A 27 24.88 46.80 7.88
CA ASN A 27 25.53 48.01 8.40
C ASN A 27 25.69 49.12 7.34
N GLN A 28 26.02 48.74 6.10
CA GLN A 28 26.06 49.67 4.99
C GLN A 28 24.65 50.21 4.68
N ARG A 29 23.66 49.32 4.63
CA ARG A 29 22.27 49.72 4.33
C ARG A 29 21.68 50.66 5.38
N MET A 30 22.00 50.47 6.65
CA MET A 30 21.55 51.38 7.71
C MET A 30 22.09 52.80 7.55
N SER A 31 23.37 52.93 7.18
CA SER A 31 24.00 54.23 6.94
C SER A 31 23.30 54.99 5.81
N GLU A 32 22.87 54.28 4.76
CA GLU A 32 22.10 54.85 3.65
C GLU A 32 20.67 55.27 4.02
N LEU A 33 20.08 54.63 5.03
CA LEU A 33 18.71 54.92 5.49
C LEU A 33 18.65 56.18 6.37
N HIS A 34 19.78 56.68 6.85
CA HIS A 34 19.87 57.93 7.61
C HIS A 34 19.81 59.13 6.66
N SER A 35 18.60 59.64 6.46
CA SER A 35 18.31 60.80 5.61
C SER A 35 17.68 61.94 6.41
N THR A 36 17.54 63.12 5.80
CA THR A 36 16.96 64.32 6.44
C THR A 36 15.53 64.14 6.95
N GLY A 37 14.84 63.07 6.53
CA GLY A 37 13.50 62.72 6.98
C GLY A 37 13.42 61.82 8.22
N VAL A 38 14.55 61.44 8.83
CA VAL A 38 14.59 60.58 10.02
C VAL A 38 15.35 61.30 11.15
N PRO A 39 14.72 61.60 12.30
CA PRO A 39 15.33 62.47 13.33
C PRO A 39 16.58 61.91 14.02
N THR A 40 16.70 60.58 14.12
CA THR A 40 17.88 59.89 14.68
C THR A 40 18.25 58.69 13.82
N ALA A 41 19.48 58.20 13.95
CA ALA A 41 19.93 57.01 13.23
C ALA A 41 19.15 55.76 13.68
N PHE A 42 18.96 54.82 12.74
CA PHE A 42 18.43 53.50 13.07
C PHE A 42 19.47 52.67 13.84
N ALA A 43 18.99 51.84 14.76
CA ALA A 43 19.78 50.82 15.41
C ALA A 43 19.43 49.44 14.81
N LEU A 44 20.46 48.62 14.56
CA LEU A 44 20.26 47.23 14.16
C LEU A 44 19.86 46.41 15.37
N GLU A 45 18.66 45.85 15.34
CA GLU A 45 18.20 44.95 16.39
C GLU A 45 18.53 43.49 16.06
N LEU A 46 18.39 43.15 14.78
CA LEU A 46 18.64 41.82 14.26
C LEU A 46 18.98 41.89 12.77
N SER A 47 19.92 41.07 12.34
CA SER A 47 20.06 40.63 10.96
C SER A 47 20.16 39.12 10.86
N VAL A 48 19.44 38.55 9.88
CA VAL A 48 19.50 37.14 9.53
C VAL A 48 19.91 37.01 8.06
N GLU A 49 20.87 36.14 7.79
CA GLU A 49 21.21 35.69 6.45
C GLU A 49 20.13 34.69 5.98
N VAL A 50 19.63 34.86 4.76
CA VAL A 50 18.54 34.06 4.17
C VAL A 50 18.88 33.69 2.74
N ASP A 51 18.29 32.58 2.25
CA ASP A 51 18.49 32.12 0.87
C ASP A 51 17.98 33.15 -0.15
N ASP A 52 16.76 33.67 0.06
CA ASP A 52 16.12 34.71 -0.76
C ASP A 52 15.52 35.80 0.14
N CYS A 53 16.10 36.99 0.10
CA CYS A 53 15.65 38.09 0.95
C CYS A 53 14.35 38.74 0.46
N HIS A 54 14.01 38.64 -0.82
CA HIS A 54 12.76 39.20 -1.33
C HIS A 54 11.56 38.37 -0.89
N VAL A 55 11.65 37.05 -1.04
CA VAL A 55 10.61 36.12 -0.57
C VAL A 55 10.46 36.22 0.94
N SER A 56 11.58 36.25 1.67
CA SER A 56 11.58 36.33 3.14
C SER A 56 10.97 37.64 3.64
N GLU A 57 11.31 38.78 3.02
CA GLU A 57 10.73 40.09 3.37
C GLU A 57 9.23 40.12 3.11
N GLN A 58 8.79 39.64 1.95
CA GLN A 58 7.38 39.62 1.59
C GLN A 58 6.58 38.74 2.57
N ALA A 59 7.10 37.58 2.94
CA ALA A 59 6.50 36.70 3.95
C ALA A 59 6.42 37.38 5.32
N ALA A 60 7.50 38.06 5.75
CA ALA A 60 7.54 38.80 7.01
C ALA A 60 6.50 39.94 7.03
N HIS A 61 6.45 40.75 5.97
CA HIS A 61 5.51 41.86 5.85
C HIS A 61 4.05 41.38 5.79
N SER A 62 3.78 40.27 5.09
CA SER A 62 2.45 39.66 5.02
C SER A 62 1.99 39.19 6.40
N THR A 63 2.87 38.47 7.11
CA THR A 63 2.61 37.94 8.45
C THR A 63 2.34 39.06 9.46
N LEU A 64 3.06 40.18 9.33
CA LEU A 64 2.94 41.34 10.22
C LEU A 64 2.01 42.44 9.70
N SER A 65 1.24 42.18 8.65
CA SER A 65 0.34 43.15 8.01
C SER A 65 -0.59 43.86 9.01
N LYS A 66 -1.10 43.14 10.00
CA LYS A 66 -1.96 43.66 11.08
C LYS A 66 -1.28 44.71 11.98
N PHE A 67 0.04 44.67 12.08
CA PHE A 67 0.85 45.60 12.87
C PHE A 67 1.40 46.75 12.03
N ARG A 68 1.17 46.75 10.71
CA ARG A 68 1.73 47.74 9.78
C ARG A 68 1.11 49.11 10.01
N VAL A 69 1.93 50.14 10.16
CA VAL A 69 1.48 51.51 10.47
C VAL A 69 0.83 52.18 9.26
N ALA A 70 1.35 51.95 8.06
CA ALA A 70 0.81 52.49 6.82
C ALA A 70 1.11 51.54 5.66
N ASN A 71 0.17 51.41 4.72
CA ASN A 71 0.27 50.44 3.62
C ASN A 71 1.49 50.66 2.73
N ASN A 72 1.93 51.91 2.56
CA ASN A 72 3.08 52.28 1.74
C ASN A 72 4.40 52.38 2.53
N ARG A 73 4.44 51.84 3.75
CA ARG A 73 5.58 51.96 4.67
C ARG A 73 5.89 50.62 5.32
N GLU A 74 7.17 50.34 5.48
CA GLU A 74 7.67 49.09 6.07
C GLU A 74 7.87 49.20 7.58
N PHE A 75 6.98 49.92 8.26
CA PHE A 75 7.03 50.14 9.71
C PHE A 75 5.88 49.40 10.39
N PHE A 76 6.19 48.76 11.51
CA PHE A 76 5.29 47.90 12.25
C PHE A 76 5.29 48.27 13.73
N ARG A 77 4.11 48.37 14.33
CA ARG A 77 3.93 48.64 15.76
C ARG A 77 3.88 47.33 16.53
N ILE A 78 5.05 46.79 16.82
CA ILE A 78 5.25 45.50 17.49
C ILE A 78 6.65 45.49 18.14
N SER A 79 6.83 44.73 19.23
CA SER A 79 8.16 44.55 19.81
C SER A 79 9.06 43.68 18.92
N VAL A 80 10.38 43.85 19.02
CA VAL A 80 11.36 43.04 18.27
C VAL A 80 11.18 41.54 18.56
N ALA A 81 10.95 41.19 19.84
CA ALA A 81 10.77 39.80 20.26
C ALA A 81 9.50 39.16 19.67
N GLU A 82 8.38 39.88 19.64
CA GLU A 82 7.14 39.37 19.04
C GLU A 82 7.23 39.29 17.52
N ALA A 83 7.86 40.28 16.88
CA ALA A 83 8.13 40.24 15.45
C ALA A 83 8.97 39.02 15.08
N LEU A 84 10.02 38.74 15.86
CA LEU A 84 10.85 37.55 15.69
C LEU A 84 10.06 36.25 15.78
N LYS A 85 9.24 36.10 16.83
CA LYS A 85 8.40 34.91 17.00
C LYS A 85 7.45 34.69 15.83
N ALA A 86 6.95 35.77 15.22
CA ALA A 86 6.06 35.70 14.06
C ALA A 86 6.80 35.43 12.73
N ILE A 87 7.99 36.00 12.55
CA ILE A 87 8.74 35.94 11.28
C ILE A 87 9.53 34.63 11.14
N ILE A 88 10.14 34.13 12.22
CA ILE A 88 11.03 32.96 12.18
C ILE A 88 10.39 31.70 11.57
N PRO A 89 9.10 31.38 11.80
CA PRO A 89 8.46 30.22 11.18
C PRO A 89 8.18 30.38 9.68
N VAL A 90 8.13 31.61 9.16
CA VAL A 90 7.73 31.90 7.77
C VAL A 90 8.90 32.22 6.86
N ILE A 91 10.03 32.67 7.42
CA ILE A 91 11.28 32.79 6.68
C ILE A 91 11.89 31.39 6.60
N GLY A 92 12.36 30.99 5.42
CA GLY A 92 12.82 29.63 5.14
C GLY A 92 14.09 29.24 5.92
N ARG A 93 15.15 28.82 5.21
CA ARG A 93 16.44 28.65 5.87
C ARG A 93 17.02 30.01 6.20
N TYR A 94 17.42 30.17 7.46
CA TYR A 94 18.06 31.38 7.94
C TYR A 94 19.24 31.05 8.84
N LYS A 95 20.21 31.97 8.91
CA LYS A 95 21.31 31.97 9.86
C LYS A 95 21.38 33.34 10.52
N ILE A 96 21.46 33.37 11.85
CA ILE A 96 21.61 34.63 12.58
C ILE A 96 22.98 35.22 12.24
N HIS A 97 23.00 36.47 11.76
CA HIS A 97 24.22 37.20 11.39
C HIS A 97 24.64 38.16 12.51
N GLU A 98 23.73 39.02 12.97
CA GLU A 98 24.02 39.99 14.03
C GLU A 98 22.76 40.22 14.89
N VAL A 99 22.92 40.30 16.21
CA VAL A 99 21.84 40.48 17.19
C VAL A 99 22.28 41.50 18.23
N GLN A 100 21.45 42.50 18.53
CA GLN A 100 21.64 43.26 19.76
C GLN A 100 21.19 42.44 20.98
N SER A 101 22.10 42.27 21.94
CA SER A 101 21.94 41.43 23.15
C SER A 101 20.80 41.88 24.10
N SER A 102 20.16 43.01 23.85
CA SER A 102 19.14 43.64 24.71
C SER A 102 17.75 42.99 24.64
N HIS A 103 17.43 42.20 23.61
CA HIS A 103 16.06 41.76 23.32
C HIS A 103 15.68 40.33 23.76
N GLY A 104 16.52 39.64 24.54
CA GLY A 104 16.20 38.30 25.05
C GLY A 104 16.10 37.21 23.96
N ILE A 105 16.62 37.47 22.77
CA ILE A 105 16.51 36.61 21.57
C ILE A 105 17.15 35.24 21.80
N GLU A 106 18.22 35.16 22.58
CA GLU A 106 18.84 33.88 22.97
C GLU A 106 17.87 32.93 23.70
N SER A 107 16.93 33.48 24.48
CA SER A 107 15.92 32.66 25.17
C SER A 107 14.90 32.09 24.19
N ILE A 108 14.53 32.87 23.16
CA ILE A 108 13.61 32.48 22.09
C ILE A 108 14.26 31.41 21.20
N GLU A 109 15.54 31.60 20.84
CA GLU A 109 16.30 30.64 20.05
C GLU A 109 16.47 29.31 20.80
N ARG A 110 16.80 29.36 22.10
CA ARG A 110 16.83 28.16 22.96
C ARG A 110 15.48 27.44 23.00
N GLU A 111 14.38 28.18 23.13
CA GLU A 111 13.04 27.58 23.15
C GLU A 111 12.69 26.90 21.81
N LEU A 112 12.99 27.56 20.68
CA LEU A 112 12.79 27.02 19.34
C LEU A 112 13.64 25.78 19.07
N ASN A 113 14.93 25.81 19.44
CA ASN A 113 15.83 24.67 19.29
C ASN A 113 15.40 23.50 20.16
N ASN A 114 14.95 23.75 21.40
CA ASN A 114 14.41 22.70 22.26
C ASN A 114 13.14 22.07 21.68
N LYS A 115 12.22 22.87 21.11
CA LYS A 115 11.01 22.38 20.44
C LYS A 115 11.34 21.57 19.19
N ARG A 116 12.30 22.01 18.38
CA ARG A 116 12.79 21.26 17.20
C ARG A 116 13.36 19.92 17.61
N LEU A 117 14.24 19.90 18.61
CA LEU A 117 14.84 18.67 19.12
C LEU A 117 13.79 17.69 19.69
N GLN A 118 12.78 18.20 20.39
CA GLN A 118 11.66 17.38 20.87
C GLN A 118 10.84 16.79 19.71
N ALA A 119 10.54 17.59 18.69
CA ALA A 119 9.81 17.13 17.50
C ALA A 119 10.60 16.06 16.73
N GLU A 120 11.92 16.24 16.59
CA GLU A 120 12.82 15.26 15.97
C GLU A 120 12.85 13.94 16.75
N ARG A 121 13.03 13.99 18.07
CA ARG A 121 12.99 12.80 18.94
C ARG A 121 11.65 12.06 18.86
N LEU A 122 10.54 12.80 18.83
CA LEU A 122 9.22 12.21 18.68
C LEU A 122 9.04 11.55 17.30
N ALA A 123 9.51 12.20 16.24
CA ALA A 123 9.47 11.65 14.89
C ALA A 123 10.33 10.38 14.78
N GLU A 124 11.50 10.36 15.41
CA GLU A 124 12.38 9.20 15.47
C GLU A 124 11.76 8.05 16.26
N ALA A 125 11.16 8.33 17.42
CA ALA A 125 10.42 7.33 18.20
C ALA A 125 9.26 6.71 17.41
N ARG A 126 8.47 7.53 16.71
CA ARG A 126 7.38 7.06 15.84
C ARG A 126 7.89 6.19 14.70
N ARG A 127 9.01 6.55 14.07
CA ARG A 127 9.64 5.75 13.01
C ARG A 127 10.11 4.40 13.54
N ALA A 128 10.73 4.39 14.71
CA ALA A 128 11.17 3.15 15.36
C ALA A 128 9.98 2.23 15.69
N GLU A 129 8.86 2.81 16.15
CA GLU A 129 7.63 2.08 16.43
C GLU A 129 7.01 1.46 15.17
N ILE A 130 6.87 2.22 14.09
CA ILE A 130 6.35 1.71 12.80
C ILE A 130 7.22 0.54 12.31
N LYS A 131 8.54 0.71 12.32
CA LYS A 131 9.48 -0.34 11.90
C LYS A 131 9.35 -1.61 12.75
N ARG A 132 9.08 -1.47 14.04
CA ARG A 132 8.84 -2.61 14.94
C ARG A 132 7.54 -3.33 14.57
N LEU A 133 6.46 -2.60 14.32
CA LEU A 133 5.17 -3.17 13.93
C LEU A 133 5.27 -3.90 12.57
N GLU A 134 5.99 -3.33 11.60
CA GLU A 134 6.26 -3.98 10.32
C GLU A 134 7.01 -5.30 10.49
N LEU A 135 8.05 -5.31 11.35
CA LEU A 135 8.81 -6.53 11.66
C LEU A 135 7.93 -7.60 12.34
N GLU A 136 7.09 -7.20 13.30
CA GLU A 136 6.16 -8.11 13.97
C GLU A 136 5.12 -8.70 12.98
N GLN A 137 4.60 -7.89 12.05
CA GLN A 137 3.71 -8.37 10.99
C GLN A 137 4.41 -9.34 10.03
N GLN A 138 5.64 -9.04 9.62
CA GLN A 138 6.42 -9.91 8.75
C GLN A 138 6.68 -11.27 9.44
N GLN A 139 7.11 -11.25 10.70
CA GLN A 139 7.31 -12.47 11.49
C GLN A 139 6.02 -13.27 11.64
N ALA A 140 4.89 -12.62 11.86
CA ALA A 140 3.59 -13.29 11.93
C ALA A 140 3.19 -13.93 10.59
N SER A 141 3.42 -13.24 9.48
CA SER A 141 3.19 -13.76 8.13
C SER A 141 4.08 -14.96 7.82
N GLU A 142 5.37 -14.87 8.11
CA GLU A 142 6.33 -15.98 7.93
C GLU A 142 5.95 -17.19 8.79
N LYS A 143 5.57 -16.96 10.05
CA LYS A 143 5.09 -18.03 10.93
C LYS A 143 3.84 -18.69 10.37
N ARG A 144 2.86 -17.90 9.91
CA ARG A 144 1.62 -18.40 9.31
C ARG A 144 1.90 -19.22 8.04
N LYS A 145 2.83 -18.75 7.20
CA LYS A 145 3.29 -19.47 6.01
C LYS A 145 3.88 -20.84 6.38
N ASN A 146 4.80 -20.87 7.35
CA ASN A 146 5.41 -22.12 7.82
C ASN A 146 4.37 -23.08 8.39
N GLU A 147 3.38 -22.57 9.14
CA GLU A 147 2.27 -23.39 9.66
C GLU A 147 1.43 -24.02 8.53
N LEU A 148 1.13 -23.26 7.47
CA LEU A 148 0.41 -23.76 6.29
C LEU A 148 1.23 -24.81 5.54
N GLU A 149 2.53 -24.56 5.31
CA GLU A 149 3.43 -25.52 4.66
C GLU A 149 3.54 -26.83 5.45
N MET A 150 3.64 -26.75 6.78
CA MET A 150 3.62 -27.93 7.65
C MET A 150 2.28 -28.68 7.58
N ALA A 151 1.15 -27.97 7.52
CA ALA A 151 -0.16 -28.58 7.38
C ALA A 151 -0.32 -29.28 6.02
N ILE A 152 0.13 -28.66 4.92
CA ILE A 152 0.15 -29.26 3.58
C ILE A 152 1.00 -30.53 3.59
N ALA A 153 2.20 -30.48 4.17
CA ALA A 153 3.08 -31.63 4.28
C ALA A 153 2.44 -32.79 5.08
N ALA A 154 1.73 -32.47 6.17
CA ALA A 154 1.01 -33.47 6.97
C ALA A 154 -0.15 -34.13 6.19
N GLU A 155 -0.89 -33.36 5.38
CA GLU A 155 -1.94 -33.92 4.51
C GLU A 155 -1.36 -34.78 3.39
N HIS A 156 -0.23 -34.38 2.78
CA HIS A 156 0.50 -35.22 1.84
C HIS A 156 1.01 -36.52 2.49
N GLN A 157 1.45 -36.47 3.75
CA GLN A 157 1.84 -37.66 4.48
C GLN A 157 0.65 -38.61 4.66
N LYS A 158 -0.54 -38.10 5.00
CA LYS A 158 -1.78 -38.91 5.06
C LYS A 158 -2.11 -39.52 3.70
N LEU A 159 -1.95 -38.76 2.62
CA LEU A 159 -2.16 -39.24 1.26
C LEU A 159 -1.21 -40.40 0.92
N ASN A 160 0.07 -40.26 1.29
CA ASN A 160 1.08 -41.30 1.06
C ASN A 160 0.79 -42.58 1.86
N GLN A 161 0.22 -42.47 3.07
CA GLN A 161 -0.20 -43.63 3.86
C GLN A 161 -1.35 -44.42 3.23
N LEU A 162 -2.23 -43.75 2.47
CA LEU A 162 -3.32 -44.41 1.72
C LEU A 162 -2.83 -45.17 0.48
N GLY A 163 -1.58 -44.95 0.05
CA GLY A 163 -1.00 -45.60 -1.11
C GLY A 163 -1.38 -44.93 -2.44
N PRO A 164 -1.14 -45.60 -3.59
CA PRO A 164 -1.41 -45.03 -4.90
C PRO A 164 -2.90 -44.74 -5.07
N SER A 165 -3.23 -43.63 -5.74
CA SER A 165 -4.63 -43.34 -6.08
C SER A 165 -5.20 -44.48 -6.93
N PRO A 166 -6.43 -44.96 -6.63
CA PRO A 166 -7.05 -45.99 -7.45
C PRO A 166 -7.22 -45.47 -8.88
N ILE A 167 -7.02 -46.36 -9.85
CA ILE A 167 -7.23 -46.08 -11.28
C ILE A 167 -8.57 -46.71 -11.66
N LYS A 168 -9.44 -45.96 -12.33
CA LYS A 168 -10.73 -46.50 -12.83
C LYS A 168 -10.40 -47.61 -13.85
N LYS A 169 -10.99 -48.79 -13.64
CA LYS A 169 -10.87 -49.92 -14.58
C LYS A 169 -11.84 -49.69 -15.73
N ASP A 170 -11.32 -49.26 -16.87
CA ASP A 170 -12.14 -49.08 -18.06
C ASP A 170 -12.48 -50.43 -18.72
N LEU A 171 -13.66 -50.54 -19.32
CA LEU A 171 -14.00 -51.68 -20.14
C LEU A 171 -13.10 -51.73 -21.39
N PRO A 172 -12.73 -52.94 -21.88
CA PRO A 172 -12.08 -53.06 -23.17
C PRO A 172 -12.96 -52.50 -24.29
N PHE A 173 -12.37 -52.11 -25.42
CA PHE A 173 -13.06 -51.47 -26.55
C PHE A 173 -14.35 -52.19 -26.99
N ILE A 174 -14.34 -53.52 -26.98
CA ILE A 174 -15.53 -54.32 -27.32
C ILE A 174 -16.62 -54.16 -26.26
N GLY A 175 -16.26 -54.12 -24.98
CA GLY A 175 -17.18 -53.89 -23.88
C GLY A 175 -17.81 -52.50 -23.91
N THR A 176 -17.01 -51.46 -24.19
CA THR A 176 -17.54 -50.09 -24.33
C THR A 176 -18.47 -49.97 -25.54
N ALA A 177 -18.14 -50.60 -26.67
CA ALA A 177 -19.02 -50.69 -27.83
C ALA A 177 -20.34 -51.41 -27.53
N LEU A 178 -20.31 -52.47 -26.71
CA LEU A 178 -21.51 -53.20 -26.28
C LEU A 178 -22.41 -52.36 -25.35
N CYS A 179 -21.85 -51.49 -24.50
CA CYS A 179 -22.65 -50.55 -23.71
C CYS A 179 -23.45 -49.59 -24.60
N PHE A 180 -22.89 -49.12 -25.73
CA PHE A 180 -23.61 -48.29 -26.70
C PHE A 180 -24.76 -49.04 -27.39
N ALA A 181 -24.65 -50.36 -27.56
CA ALA A 181 -25.73 -51.19 -28.11
C ALA A 181 -26.94 -51.30 -27.16
N TYR A 182 -26.71 -51.14 -25.85
CA TYR A 182 -27.74 -51.15 -24.81
C TYR A 182 -28.29 -49.75 -24.47
N MET A 183 -27.59 -48.67 -24.84
CA MET A 183 -27.96 -47.30 -24.48
C MET A 183 -29.20 -46.77 -25.25
N PRO A 184 -30.21 -46.21 -24.57
CA PRO A 184 -31.41 -45.65 -25.20
C PRO A 184 -31.18 -44.20 -25.66
N LEU A 185 -30.11 -43.93 -26.42
CA LEU A 185 -29.97 -42.65 -27.12
C LEU A 185 -30.58 -42.74 -28.54
N PRO A 186 -31.02 -41.61 -29.13
CA PRO A 186 -31.66 -41.57 -30.45
C PRO A 186 -30.81 -42.20 -31.56
N LEU A 187 -29.48 -42.23 -31.43
CA LEU A 187 -28.56 -42.90 -32.36
C LEU A 187 -28.63 -44.44 -32.27
N GLY A 188 -28.76 -44.99 -31.07
CA GLY A 188 -29.02 -46.43 -30.89
C GLY A 188 -30.37 -46.80 -31.50
N TRP A 189 -31.39 -45.96 -31.29
CA TRP A 189 -32.71 -46.13 -31.89
C TRP A 189 -32.70 -46.08 -33.41
N ILE A 190 -31.82 -45.30 -34.07
CA ILE A 190 -31.66 -45.33 -35.53
C ILE A 190 -31.15 -46.71 -36.00
N VAL A 191 -30.20 -47.30 -35.27
CA VAL A 191 -29.73 -48.68 -35.53
C VAL A 191 -30.88 -49.68 -35.33
N TRP A 192 -31.67 -49.50 -34.27
CA TRP A 192 -32.83 -50.35 -33.96
C TRP A 192 -34.00 -50.17 -34.94
N ILE A 193 -34.30 -48.96 -35.42
CA ILE A 193 -35.39 -48.68 -36.36
C ILE A 193 -35.10 -49.30 -37.72
N ASN A 194 -33.85 -49.22 -38.19
CA ASN A 194 -33.45 -49.85 -39.46
C ASN A 194 -33.36 -51.39 -39.34
N THR A 195 -33.05 -51.93 -38.16
CA THR A 195 -33.03 -53.37 -37.89
C THR A 195 -34.40 -53.97 -37.53
N LEU A 196 -35.33 -53.20 -36.98
CA LEU A 196 -36.72 -53.66 -36.75
C LEU A 196 -37.48 -53.88 -38.07
N ASN A 197 -37.07 -53.18 -39.14
CA ASN A 197 -37.56 -53.43 -40.49
C ASN A 197 -37.10 -54.80 -41.08
N ILE A 198 -36.13 -55.47 -40.43
CA ILE A 198 -35.61 -56.80 -40.79
C ILE A 198 -36.52 -57.95 -40.29
N PHE A 199 -37.45 -57.68 -39.36
CA PHE A 199 -38.43 -58.67 -38.88
C PHE A 199 -39.53 -59.00 -39.92
N HIS A 200 -39.49 -58.41 -41.12
CA HIS A 200 -40.29 -58.87 -42.27
C HIS A 200 -39.70 -60.17 -42.86
N SER A 201 -40.10 -61.28 -42.22
CA SER A 201 -40.22 -62.66 -42.72
C SER A 201 -39.05 -63.37 -43.45
N LYS A 202 -37.82 -62.85 -43.51
CA LYS A 202 -36.66 -63.59 -44.10
C LYS A 202 -35.36 -63.62 -43.30
N HIS A 203 -35.33 -63.05 -42.09
CA HIS A 203 -34.08 -62.89 -41.33
C HIS A 203 -34.24 -63.18 -39.82
N GLU A 204 -34.76 -64.36 -39.46
CA GLU A 204 -34.89 -64.81 -38.06
C GLU A 204 -33.55 -64.78 -37.29
N THR A 205 -32.45 -65.06 -37.99
CA THR A 205 -31.08 -65.02 -37.45
C THR A 205 -30.67 -63.61 -37.02
N ALA A 206 -31.12 -62.56 -37.71
CA ALA A 206 -30.81 -61.17 -37.36
C ALA A 206 -31.49 -60.75 -36.05
N GLY A 207 -32.73 -61.17 -35.83
CA GLY A 207 -33.46 -60.90 -34.59
C GLY A 207 -32.80 -61.55 -33.36
N LEU A 208 -32.30 -62.78 -33.49
CA LEU A 208 -31.56 -63.46 -32.42
C LEU A 208 -30.23 -62.76 -32.11
N VAL A 209 -29.50 -62.31 -33.14
CA VAL A 209 -28.25 -61.53 -32.96
C VAL A 209 -28.51 -60.24 -32.20
N CYS A 210 -29.59 -59.53 -32.52
CA CYS A 210 -30.01 -58.33 -31.81
C CYS A 210 -30.28 -58.59 -30.31
N ILE A 211 -31.00 -59.67 -29.98
CA ILE A 211 -31.28 -60.05 -28.58
C ILE A 211 -29.98 -60.38 -27.84
N ILE A 212 -29.05 -61.10 -28.48
CA ILE A 212 -27.74 -61.42 -27.91
C ILE A 212 -26.92 -60.15 -27.65
N LEU A 213 -26.93 -59.19 -28.58
CA LEU A 213 -26.24 -57.91 -28.42
C LEU A 213 -26.82 -57.08 -27.28
N LEU A 214 -28.14 -57.09 -27.07
CA LEU A 214 -28.77 -56.42 -25.93
C LEU A 214 -28.38 -57.06 -24.59
N ILE A 215 -28.39 -58.39 -24.52
CA ILE A 215 -27.98 -59.11 -23.31
C ILE A 215 -26.49 -58.85 -23.02
N ALA A 216 -25.64 -58.91 -24.05
CA ALA A 216 -24.22 -58.61 -23.93
C ALA A 216 -23.97 -57.16 -23.50
N GLY A 217 -24.71 -56.21 -24.05
CA GLY A 217 -24.66 -54.80 -23.67
C GLY A 217 -25.15 -54.54 -22.23
N TYR A 218 -26.23 -55.20 -21.79
CA TYR A 218 -26.70 -55.14 -20.40
C TYR A 218 -25.64 -55.65 -19.41
N ILE A 219 -25.00 -56.78 -19.74
CA ILE A 219 -23.93 -57.35 -18.91
C ILE A 219 -22.74 -56.40 -18.87
N ALA A 220 -22.34 -55.84 -20.01
CA ALA A 220 -21.25 -54.86 -20.09
C ALA A 220 -21.54 -53.62 -19.23
N GLU A 221 -22.75 -53.06 -19.29
CA GLU A 221 -23.16 -51.92 -18.46
C GLU A 221 -23.13 -52.25 -16.97
N LYS A 222 -23.58 -53.46 -16.58
CA LYS A 222 -23.55 -53.89 -15.18
C LYS A 222 -22.12 -54.05 -14.65
N ILE A 223 -21.20 -54.54 -15.48
CA ILE A 223 -19.77 -54.65 -15.14
C ILE A 223 -19.17 -53.24 -14.99
N ASP A 224 -19.46 -52.34 -15.92
CA ASP A 224 -18.98 -50.95 -15.88
C ASP A 224 -19.44 -50.20 -14.61
N LYS A 225 -20.74 -50.30 -14.27
CA LYS A 225 -21.28 -49.79 -13.00
C LYS A 225 -20.62 -50.42 -11.77
N GLY A 226 -20.25 -51.69 -11.86
CA GLY A 226 -19.50 -52.39 -10.81
C GLY A 226 -18.08 -51.81 -10.62
N HIS A 227 -17.36 -51.59 -11.72
CA HIS A 227 -16.04 -50.93 -11.69
C HIS A 227 -16.12 -49.50 -11.16
N GLU A 228 -17.15 -48.74 -11.55
CA GLU A 228 -17.39 -47.39 -11.07
C GLU A 228 -17.67 -47.35 -9.56
N ALA A 229 -18.55 -48.23 -9.06
CA ALA A 229 -18.83 -48.32 -7.63
C ALA A 229 -17.63 -48.79 -6.80
N GLU A 230 -16.78 -49.68 -7.35
CA GLU A 230 -15.52 -50.10 -6.73
C GLU A 230 -14.54 -48.91 -6.65
N PHE A 231 -14.39 -48.18 -7.75
CA PHE A 231 -13.55 -46.99 -7.83
C PHE A 231 -14.00 -45.91 -6.83
N ASP A 232 -15.29 -45.57 -6.80
CA ASP A 232 -15.83 -44.55 -5.91
C ASP A 232 -15.62 -44.92 -4.43
N ARG A 233 -15.77 -46.21 -4.09
CA ARG A 233 -15.52 -46.70 -2.74
C ARG A 233 -14.05 -46.53 -2.34
N LEU A 234 -13.13 -46.88 -3.22
CA LEU A 234 -11.69 -46.76 -2.99
C LEU A 234 -11.21 -45.30 -3.01
N ASN A 235 -11.82 -44.44 -3.82
CA ASN A 235 -11.44 -43.04 -3.99
C ASN A 235 -12.06 -42.13 -2.92
N ARG A 236 -13.17 -42.53 -2.27
CA ARG A 236 -13.83 -41.78 -1.19
C ARG A 236 -12.88 -41.20 -0.12
N PRO A 237 -11.90 -41.93 0.44
CA PRO A 237 -10.98 -41.38 1.44
C PRO A 237 -9.97 -40.37 0.88
N PHE A 238 -9.69 -40.37 -0.43
CA PHE A 238 -8.73 -39.46 -1.06
C PHE A 238 -9.32 -38.06 -1.29
N ILE A 239 -10.62 -37.98 -1.61
CA ILE A 239 -11.33 -36.73 -1.92
C ILE A 239 -11.17 -35.66 -0.83
N PRO A 240 -11.48 -35.92 0.47
CA PRO A 240 -11.39 -34.88 1.49
C PRO A 240 -9.95 -34.38 1.71
N ILE A 241 -8.96 -35.27 1.59
CA ILE A 241 -7.53 -34.92 1.75
C ILE A 241 -7.07 -34.04 0.58
N LYS A 242 -7.41 -34.43 -0.67
CA LYS A 242 -7.08 -33.64 -1.87
C LYS A 242 -7.72 -32.25 -1.83
N ASN A 243 -8.99 -32.17 -1.43
CA ASN A 243 -9.69 -30.89 -1.27
C ASN A 243 -9.02 -30.03 -0.19
N ARG A 244 -8.61 -30.63 0.93
CA ARG A 244 -7.94 -29.91 2.01
C ARG A 244 -6.57 -29.39 1.59
N ILE A 245 -5.79 -30.17 0.85
CA ILE A 245 -4.51 -29.74 0.27
C ILE A 245 -4.75 -28.54 -0.65
N PHE A 246 -5.72 -28.63 -1.56
CA PHE A 246 -6.07 -27.55 -2.47
C PHE A 246 -6.50 -26.27 -1.73
N GLU A 247 -7.31 -26.38 -0.67
CA GLU A 247 -7.70 -25.25 0.18
C GLU A 247 -6.48 -24.59 0.83
N LEU A 248 -5.59 -25.40 1.43
CA LEU A 248 -4.39 -24.90 2.10
C LEU A 248 -3.40 -24.26 1.13
N GLU A 249 -3.22 -24.82 -0.06
CA GLU A 249 -2.41 -24.24 -1.14
C GLU A 249 -3.02 -22.92 -1.65
N SER A 250 -4.35 -22.85 -1.73
CA SER A 250 -5.06 -21.61 -2.07
C SER A 250 -4.91 -20.54 -0.99
N GLU A 251 -4.96 -20.91 0.29
CA GLU A 251 -4.69 -20.00 1.41
C GLU A 251 -3.23 -19.50 1.38
N LEU A 252 -2.27 -20.40 1.13
CA LEU A 252 -0.86 -20.08 1.01
C LEU A 252 -0.59 -19.13 -0.17
N GLY A 253 -1.27 -19.32 -1.31
CA GLY A 253 -1.14 -18.43 -2.47
C GLY A 253 -1.78 -17.05 -2.31
N LYS A 254 -2.57 -16.82 -1.25
CA LYS A 254 -3.17 -15.52 -0.94
C LYS A 254 -2.33 -14.66 0.02
N LEU A 255 -1.34 -15.26 0.70
CA LEU A 255 -0.38 -14.58 1.57
C LEU A 255 0.76 -13.98 0.76
#